data_AF-A0A1G0BYW8-F1
#
_entry.id   AF-A0A1G0BYW8-F1
#
_cell.length_a   1.000
_cell.length_b   1.000
_cell.length_c   1.000
_cell.angle_alpha   90.00
_cell.angle_beta   90.00
_cell.angle_gamma   90.00
#
_symmetry.space_group_name_H-M   'P 1'
#
loop_
_entity.id
_entity.type
_entity.pdbx_description
1 polymer ?
#
loop_
_entity_poly.entity_id
_entity_poly.type
_entity_poly.pdbx_seq_one_letter_code
_entity_poly.pdbx_strand_id
1 'polypeptide(L)' 'MNKQEVEMLRQEVEMLMNERTRLLKVVGAAAVLVANTEVRSLPQGAVNAAEMLSETLNALPEETLKDALDSVQAELA' A
#
# COMPACT_ATOMS: atom_id res chain seq x y z
N MET A 1 -20.83 -27.32 -4.36
CA MET A 1 -20.09 -26.56 -5.38
C MET A 1 -19.50 -27.53 -6.37
N ASN A 2 -19.61 -27.25 -7.65
CA ASN A 2 -19.02 -28.08 -8.71
C ASN A 2 -17.54 -27.68 -8.94
N LYS A 3 -16.77 -28.52 -9.65
CA LYS A 3 -15.34 -28.27 -9.89
C LYS A 3 -15.07 -26.97 -10.65
N GLN A 4 -15.98 -26.55 -11.53
CA GLN A 4 -15.84 -25.32 -12.31
C GLN A 4 -16.04 -24.08 -11.42
N GLU A 5 -17.02 -24.09 -10.52
CA GLU A 5 -17.25 -23.02 -9.53
C GLU A 5 -16.05 -22.85 -8.61
N VAL A 6 -15.45 -23.96 -8.16
CA VAL A 6 -14.23 -23.93 -7.33
C VAL A 6 -13.05 -23.32 -8.11
N GLU A 7 -12.88 -23.69 -9.38
CA GLU A 7 -11.81 -23.16 -10.22
C GLU A 7 -11.96 -21.66 -10.50
N MET A 8 -13.18 -21.21 -10.82
CA MET A 8 -13.45 -19.79 -11.04
C MET A 8 -13.18 -18.95 -9.79
N LEU A 9 -13.65 -19.41 -8.61
CA LEU A 9 -13.38 -18.72 -7.35
C LEU A 9 -11.88 -18.65 -7.02
N ARG A 10 -11.14 -19.71 -7.32
CA ARG A 10 -9.69 -19.72 -7.12
C ARG A 10 -9.00 -18.66 -7.97
N GLN A 11 -9.39 -18.54 -9.24
CA GLN A 11 -8.85 -17.54 -10.16
C GLN A 11 -9.19 -16.11 -9.71
N GLU A 12 -10.41 -15.88 -9.22
CA GLU A 12 -10.81 -14.58 -8.66
C GLU A 12 -9.98 -14.22 -7.42
N VAL A 13 -9.78 -15.16 -6.49
CA VAL A 13 -8.96 -14.95 -5.30
C VAL A 13 -7.51 -14.66 -5.69
N GLU A 14 -6.94 -15.40 -6.63
CA GLU A 14 -5.58 -15.15 -7.12
C GLU A 14 -5.45 -13.75 -7.74
N MET A 15 -6.44 -13.32 -8.54
CA MET A 15 -6.48 -11.98 -9.11
C MET A 15 -6.52 -10.91 -8.01
N LEU A 16 -7.37 -11.09 -6.99
CA LEU A 16 -7.48 -10.18 -5.84
C LEU A 16 -6.18 -10.12 -5.02
N MET A 17 -5.53 -11.26 -4.80
CA MET A 17 -4.25 -11.33 -4.10
C MET A 17 -3.15 -10.59 -4.87
N ASN A 18 -3.11 -10.76 -6.19
CA ASN A 18 -2.17 -10.03 -7.05
C ASN A 18 -2.41 -8.52 -7.03
N GLU A 19 -3.67 -8.07 -7.01
CA GLU A 19 -4.00 -6.65 -6.86
C GLU A 19 -3.62 -6.13 -5.47
N ARG A 20 -3.90 -6.89 -4.40
CA ARG A 20 -3.48 -6.53 -3.04
C ARG A 20 -1.97 -6.31 -2.97
N THR A 21 -1.16 -7.18 -3.58
CA THR A 21 0.30 -7.02 -3.61
C THR A 21 0.71 -5.72 -4.33
N ARG A 22 0.07 -5.36 -5.44
CA ARG A 22 0.33 -4.09 -6.14
C ARG A 22 -0.02 -2.88 -5.26
N LEU A 23 -1.17 -2.91 -4.60
CA LEU A 23 -1.59 -1.83 -3.70
C LEU A 23 -0.64 -1.69 -2.50
N LEU A 24 -0.21 -2.79 -1.90
CA LEU A 24 0.77 -2.77 -0.80
C LEU A 24 2.08 -2.10 -1.21
N LYS A 25 2.57 -2.34 -2.43
CA LYS A 25 3.77 -1.65 -2.95
C LYS A 25 3.57 -0.13 -3.05
N VAL A 26 2.43 0.32 -3.56
CA VAL A 26 2.12 1.76 -3.67
C VAL A 26 2.02 2.39 -2.28
N VAL A 27 1.32 1.73 -1.35
CA VAL A 27 1.20 2.19 0.04
C VAL A 27 2.56 2.23 0.73
N GLY A 28 3.39 1.21 0.53
CA GLY A 28 4.74 1.14 1.08
C GLY A 28 5.63 2.28 0.58
N ALA A 29 5.59 2.56 -0.72
CA ALA A 29 6.32 3.67 -1.31
C ALA A 29 5.85 5.03 -0.77
N ALA A 30 4.54 5.21 -0.58
CA ALA A 30 3.98 6.41 0.04
C ALA A 30 4.41 6.54 1.52
N ALA A 31 4.43 5.44 2.27
CA ALA A 31 4.89 5.42 3.66
C ALA A 31 6.38 5.81 3.77
N VAL A 32 7.24 5.25 2.91
CA VAL A 32 8.66 5.64 2.85
C VAL A 32 8.82 7.11 2.50
N LEU A 33 8.04 7.61 1.53
CA LEU A 33 8.07 9.03 1.18
C LEU A 33 7.71 9.92 2.37
N VAL A 34 6.58 9.66 3.03
CA VAL A 34 6.13 10.44 4.19
C VAL A 34 7.15 10.38 5.33
N ALA A 35 7.71 9.20 5.62
CA ALA A 35 8.71 9.03 6.67
C ALA A 35 10.01 9.82 6.43
N ASN A 36 10.34 10.09 5.17
CA ASN A 36 11.56 10.82 4.78
C ASN A 36 11.31 12.28 4.38
N THR A 37 10.07 12.77 4.48
CA THR A 37 9.70 14.13 4.06
C THR A 37 9.68 15.09 5.23
N GLU A 38 10.44 16.19 5.15
CA GLU A 38 10.34 17.28 6.10
C GLU A 38 9.22 18.25 5.70
N VAL A 39 8.13 18.27 6.46
CA VAL A 39 6.92 19.08 6.15
C VAL A 39 7.24 20.57 5.93
N ARG A 40 8.21 21.13 6.67
CA ARG A 40 8.62 22.55 6.53
C ARG A 40 9.30 22.87 5.21
N SER A 41 9.80 21.86 4.51
CA SER A 41 10.45 21.98 3.21
C SER A 41 9.50 21.78 2.03
N LEU A 42 8.24 21.37 2.29
CA LEU A 42 7.27 21.12 1.24
C LEU A 42 6.79 22.42 0.58
N PRO A 43 6.65 22.45 -0.76
CA PRO A 43 5.94 23.53 -1.43
C PRO A 43 4.53 23.67 -0.88
N GLN A 44 4.03 24.90 -0.73
CA GLN A 44 2.70 25.17 -0.15
C GLN A 44 1.58 24.37 -0.83
N GLY A 45 1.66 24.16 -2.15
CA GLY A 45 0.67 23.38 -2.90
C GLY A 45 0.70 21.86 -2.63
N ALA A 46 1.75 21.34 -2.03
CA ALA A 46 1.91 19.92 -1.70
C ALA A 46 1.55 19.58 -0.25
N VAL A 47 1.44 20.59 0.64
CA VAL A 47 1.20 20.39 2.07
C VAL A 47 -0.08 19.60 2.32
N ASN A 48 -1.20 19.99 1.71
CA ASN A 48 -2.48 19.31 1.91
C ASN A 48 -2.46 17.85 1.40
N ALA A 49 -1.72 17.58 0.32
CA ALA A 49 -1.59 16.23 -0.22
C ALA A 49 -0.72 15.35 0.70
N ALA A 50 0.36 15.91 1.27
CA ALA A 50 1.19 15.22 2.24
C ALA A 50 0.44 14.94 3.56
N GLU A 51 -0.39 15.88 4.01
CA GLU A 51 -1.26 15.70 5.18
C GLU A 51 -2.27 14.58 4.93
N MET A 52 -2.98 14.61 3.80
CA MET A 52 -3.92 13.55 3.40
C MET A 52 -3.22 12.17 3.31
N LEU A 53 -2.02 12.11 2.75
CA LEU A 53 -1.23 10.86 2.73
C LEU A 53 -0.88 10.39 4.14
N SER A 54 -0.42 11.29 5.01
CA SER A 54 -0.09 10.93 6.40
C SER A 54 -1.32 10.42 7.17
N GLU A 55 -2.48 11.07 7.02
CA GLU A 55 -3.72 10.66 7.68
C GLU A 55 -4.19 9.29 7.19
N THR A 56 -4.20 9.08 5.87
CA THR A 56 -4.62 7.80 5.28
C THR A 56 -3.68 6.66 5.64
N LEU A 57 -2.37 6.89 5.71
CA LEU A 57 -1.40 5.90 6.19
C LEU A 57 -1.60 5.56 7.66
N ASN A 58 -1.85 6.57 8.51
CA ASN A 58 -2.11 6.36 9.94
C ASN A 58 -3.44 5.67 10.23
N ALA A 59 -4.39 5.68 9.28
CA ALA A 59 -5.66 4.98 9.37
C ALA A 59 -5.57 3.49 9.00
N LEU A 60 -4.44 3.03 8.44
CA LEU A 60 -4.25 1.62 8.11
C LEU A 60 -4.01 0.78 9.37
N PRO A 61 -4.47 -0.49 9.38
CA PRO A 61 -4.02 -1.44 10.40
C PRO A 61 -2.50 -1.57 10.41
N GLU A 62 -1.90 -1.67 11.59
CA GLU A 62 -0.44 -1.77 11.75
C GLU A 62 0.15 -2.94 10.95
N GLU A 63 -0.53 -4.09 10.93
CA GLU A 63 -0.16 -5.24 10.11
C GLU A 63 -0.14 -4.94 8.61
N THR A 64 -1.09 -4.15 8.12
CA THR A 64 -1.19 -3.77 6.70
C THR A 64 -0.09 -2.78 6.33
N LEU A 65 0.19 -1.82 7.23
CA LEU A 65 1.29 -0.88 7.05
C LEU A 65 2.64 -1.61 7.04
N LYS A 66 2.81 -2.61 7.91
CA LYS A 66 4.00 -3.46 7.93
C LYS A 66 4.15 -4.27 6.64
N ASP A 67 3.09 -4.96 6.20
CA ASP A 67 3.08 -5.69 4.92
C ASP A 67 3.47 -4.78 3.75
N ALA A 68 2.99 -3.53 3.75
CA ALA A 68 3.29 -2.54 2.73
C ALA A 68 4.78 -2.13 2.75
N LEU A 69 5.34 -1.85 3.92
CA LEU A 69 6.76 -1.53 4.09
C LEU A 69 7.67 -2.69 3.68
N ASP A 70 7.33 -3.92 4.08
CA ASP A 70 8.09 -5.12 3.71
C ASP A 70 8.08 -5.33 2.18
N SER A 71 6.96 -5.01 1.51
CA SER A 71 6.82 -5.15 0.05
C SER A 71 7.75 -4.25 -0.76
N VAL A 72 8.19 -3.12 -0.20
CA VAL A 72 9.13 -2.18 -0.86
C VAL A 72 10.57 -2.32 -0.35
N GLN A 73 10.77 -2.78 0.88
CA GLN A 73 12.11 -3.10 1.38
C GLN A 73 12.72 -4.32 0.66
N ALA A 74 11.89 -5.29 0.27
CA ALA A 74 12.32 -6.43 -0.55
C ALA A 74 12.82 -6.02 -1.95
N GLU A 75 12.51 -4.81 -2.43
CA GLU A 75 12.90 -4.31 -3.75
C GLU A 75 14.16 -3.43 -3.69
N LEU A 76 14.62 -3.07 -2.48
CA LEU A 76 15.85 -2.29 -2.22
C LEU A 76 17.03 -3.15 -1.73
N ALA A 77 16.83 -4.46 -1.54
CA ALA A 77 17.80 -5.43 -1.02
C ALA A 77 18.49 -6.26 -2.13
#